data_AF-S8AUR9-F1
#
_entry.id   AF-S8AUR9-F1
#
_cell.length_a   1.000
_cell.length_b   1.000
_cell.length_c   1.000
_cell.angle_alpha   90.00
_cell.angle_beta   90.00
_cell.angle_gamma   90.00
#
_symmetry.space_group_name_H-M   'P 1'
#
loop_
_entity.id
_entity.type
_entity.pdbx_description
1 polymer ?
#
loop_
_entity_poly.entity_id
_entity_poly.type
_entity_poly.pdbx_seq_one_letter_code
_entity_poly.pdbx_strand_id
1 'polypeptide(L)'
;MPLHLLGKKSWNVYNPDNIERVKRDEARAKAHEEEAERRMQEIDAERRIRILRGEGSCSPPPPALPPRSQIGISSSLGSGGRPADNAAQPRKRRRLAGEDDTDRDIRVAQERAIDARNARDRLALVPRHGGKDTETPLLDKTGHINLFPSEIDDRRVERNAEAEAEAADKKKRYEDQYTMRFANAAGFKEDIGRRPWYSSSGQDVTAPGSMPEKDVWGNEDPRRKEREQARLSSNDPLAAMKRGVQQLKATEQERKRWNEEKRAELKALDAEERHRSRHRRRDRARSEESLEGFSLDKTAVNRSASGRESRSFPSTAASLLEPLTSYWKNS
;
A
#
# COMPACT_ATOMS: atom_id res chain seq x y z
N MET A 1 36.09 10.47 -22.06
CA MET A 1 35.40 11.62 -21.42
C MET A 1 34.58 11.11 -20.25
N PRO A 2 34.74 11.60 -19.01
CA PRO A 2 33.98 11.09 -17.86
C PRO A 2 32.48 11.46 -17.98
N LEU A 3 31.61 10.46 -17.99
CA LEU A 3 30.18 10.55 -18.37
C LEU A 3 29.19 10.82 -17.23
N HIS A 4 29.65 11.07 -16.00
CA HIS A 4 28.73 11.14 -14.86
C HIS A 4 28.51 12.58 -14.33
N LEU A 5 27.61 13.30 -15.00
CA LEU A 5 27.20 14.67 -14.63
C LEU A 5 26.23 14.72 -13.44
N LEU A 6 25.60 13.60 -13.10
CA LEU A 6 24.54 13.55 -12.09
C LEU A 6 25.07 13.81 -10.67
N GLY A 7 26.28 13.35 -10.36
CA GLY A 7 26.93 13.58 -9.06
C GLY A 7 27.18 15.05 -8.72
N LYS A 8 27.31 15.92 -9.73
CA LYS A 8 27.57 17.36 -9.55
C LYS A 8 26.30 18.21 -9.43
N LYS A 9 25.11 17.60 -9.56
CA LYS A 9 23.83 18.33 -9.50
C LYS A 9 23.35 18.40 -8.06
N SER A 10 22.97 19.61 -7.63
CA SER A 10 22.49 19.88 -6.27
C SER A 10 21.16 19.23 -5.92
N TRP A 11 20.38 18.77 -6.89
CA TRP A 11 19.12 18.05 -6.68
C TRP A 11 19.30 16.52 -6.65
N ASN A 12 20.51 16.01 -6.93
CA ASN A 12 20.74 14.57 -6.94
C ASN A 12 20.58 14.01 -5.52
N VAL A 13 19.60 13.13 -5.34
CA VAL A 13 19.29 12.47 -4.06
C VAL A 13 20.49 11.71 -3.51
N TYR A 14 21.35 11.17 -4.38
CA TYR A 14 22.53 10.39 -3.99
C TYR A 14 23.76 11.24 -3.63
N ASN A 15 23.67 12.57 -3.70
CA ASN A 15 24.75 13.43 -3.24
C ASN A 15 24.82 13.36 -1.69
N PRO A 16 25.99 13.09 -1.07
CA PRO A 16 26.14 13.06 0.39
C PRO A 16 25.50 14.26 1.09
N ASP A 17 25.67 15.48 0.56
CA ASP A 17 25.10 16.70 1.14
C ASP A 17 23.56 16.66 1.24
N ASN A 18 22.89 16.03 0.28
CA ASN A 18 21.43 15.91 0.28
C ASN A 18 20.97 14.81 1.22
N ILE A 19 21.70 13.70 1.28
CA ILE A 19 21.45 12.62 2.24
C ILE A 19 21.57 13.15 3.67
N GLU A 20 22.57 14.00 3.95
CA GLU A 20 22.75 14.62 5.26
C GLU A 20 21.62 15.59 5.63
N ARG A 21 21.10 16.38 4.68
CA ARG A 21 19.93 17.24 4.89
C ARG A 21 18.69 16.42 5.26
N VAL A 22 18.42 15.36 4.49
CA VAL A 22 17.29 14.46 4.76
C VAL A 22 17.44 13.81 6.14
N LYS A 23 18.63 13.29 6.48
CA LYS A 23 18.90 12.74 7.82
C LYS A 23 18.69 13.74 8.94
N ARG A 24 19.06 15.01 8.75
CA ARG A 24 18.86 16.07 9.75
C ARG A 24 17.38 16.36 9.94
N ASP A 25 16.60 16.38 8.87
CA ASP A 25 15.16 16.64 8.93
C ASP A 25 14.40 15.43 9.48
N GLU A 26 14.80 14.21 9.13
CA GLU A 26 14.32 12.97 9.75
C GLU A 26 14.63 12.92 11.24
N ALA A 27 15.84 13.31 11.66
CA ALA A 27 16.21 13.37 13.06
C ALA A 27 15.39 14.41 13.85
N ARG A 28 15.07 15.55 13.23
CA ARG A 28 14.19 16.58 13.83
C ARG A 28 12.75 16.08 13.95
N ALA A 29 12.23 15.44 12.91
CA ALA A 29 10.89 14.85 12.93
C ALA A 29 10.79 13.78 14.02
N LYS A 30 11.78 12.89 14.09
CA LYS A 30 11.86 11.85 15.11
C LYS A 30 11.97 12.43 16.53
N ALA A 31 12.79 13.46 16.75
CA ALA A 31 12.89 14.10 18.06
C ALA A 31 11.54 14.69 18.53
N HIS A 32 10.78 15.31 17.62
CA HIS A 32 9.44 15.81 17.94
C HIS A 32 8.44 14.69 18.25
N GLU A 33 8.50 13.57 17.52
CA GLU A 33 7.70 12.37 17.79
C GLU A 33 8.04 11.77 19.16
N GLU A 34 9.33 11.63 19.50
CA GLU A 34 9.78 11.13 20.81
C GLU A 34 9.31 12.03 21.97
N GLU A 35 9.33 13.35 21.81
CA GLU A 35 8.79 14.30 22.81
C GLU A 35 7.28 14.12 22.99
N ALA A 36 6.53 13.89 21.92
CA ALA A 36 5.09 13.64 21.97
C ALA A 36 4.78 12.29 22.65
N GLU A 37 5.55 11.25 22.35
CA GLU A 37 5.44 9.94 23.00
C GLU A 37 5.75 10.03 24.49
N ARG A 38 6.79 10.77 24.89
CA ARG A 38 7.10 11.02 26.31
C ARG A 38 5.94 11.68 27.03
N ARG A 39 5.34 12.72 26.45
CA ARG A 39 4.15 13.37 27.03
C ARG A 39 2.98 12.40 27.18
N MET A 40 2.74 11.55 26.19
CA MET A 40 1.67 10.54 26.26
C MET A 40 1.94 9.49 27.34
N GLN A 41 3.19 9.05 27.47
CA GLN A 41 3.61 8.12 28.52
C GLN A 41 3.50 8.76 29.91
N GLU A 42 3.86 10.03 30.06
CA GLU A 42 3.69 10.79 31.31
C GLU A 42 2.22 10.87 31.70
N ILE A 43 1.33 11.23 30.76
CA ILE A 43 -0.12 11.26 31.00
C ILE A 43 -0.65 9.89 31.41
N ASP A 44 -0.20 8.81 30.77
CA ASP A 44 -0.61 7.45 31.09
C ASP A 44 -0.05 6.98 32.45
N ALA A 45 1.20 7.33 32.75
CA ALA A 45 1.83 7.09 34.04
C ALA A 45 1.10 7.85 35.17
N GLU A 46 0.76 9.12 34.95
CA GLU A 46 -0.03 9.92 35.88
C GLU A 46 -1.41 9.31 36.12
N ARG A 47 -2.09 8.83 35.06
CA ARG A 47 -3.35 8.11 35.18
C ARG A 47 -3.19 6.85 36.03
N ARG A 48 -2.14 6.06 35.81
CA ARG A 48 -1.83 4.86 36.62
C ARG A 48 -1.55 5.21 38.08
N ILE A 49 -0.77 6.26 38.33
CA ILE A 49 -0.48 6.74 39.68
C ILE A 49 -1.76 7.20 40.39
N ARG A 50 -2.66 7.92 39.69
CA ARG A 50 -3.95 8.35 40.25
C ARG A 50 -4.84 7.17 40.63
N ILE A 51 -4.86 6.11 39.82
CA ILE A 51 -5.57 4.87 40.15
C ILE A 51 -4.96 4.23 41.41
N LEU A 52 -3.63 4.12 41.50
CA LEU A 52 -2.93 3.54 42.66
C LEU A 52 -3.12 4.36 43.94
N ARG A 53 -3.28 5.68 43.83
CA ARG A 53 -3.58 6.56 44.97
C ARG A 53 -5.03 6.46 45.47
N GLY A 54 -5.88 5.65 44.82
CA GLY A 54 -7.29 5.53 45.19
C GLY A 54 -8.16 6.72 44.77
N GLU A 55 -7.62 7.64 43.97
CA GLU A 55 -8.31 8.81 43.41
C GLU A 55 -8.99 8.50 42.06
N GLY A 56 -8.91 7.25 41.58
CA GLY A 56 -9.52 6.82 40.33
C GLY A 56 -11.04 6.63 40.46
N SER A 57 -11.80 7.67 40.11
CA SER A 57 -13.25 7.61 39.98
C SER A 57 -13.69 6.44 39.09
N CYS A 58 -14.57 5.62 39.66
CA CYS A 58 -15.47 4.72 38.96
C CYS A 58 -16.05 5.36 37.69
N SER A 59 -16.17 4.55 36.64
CA SER A 59 -16.70 4.87 35.30
C SER A 59 -15.77 5.70 34.40
N PRO A 60 -15.51 5.26 33.15
CA PRO A 60 -15.08 6.20 32.12
C PRO A 60 -16.14 7.32 32.06
N PRO A 61 -15.74 8.60 32.08
CA PRO A 61 -16.70 9.66 31.85
C PRO A 61 -17.33 9.42 30.46
N PRO A 62 -18.66 9.56 30.28
CA PRO A 62 -19.21 9.70 28.93
C PRO A 62 -18.40 10.79 28.23
N PRO A 63 -18.15 10.66 26.91
CA PRO A 63 -17.29 11.60 26.18
C PRO A 63 -17.67 13.02 26.57
N ALA A 64 -16.74 13.72 27.22
CA ALA A 64 -16.99 15.04 27.76
C ALA A 64 -17.44 15.93 26.59
N LEU A 65 -18.71 16.32 26.61
CA LEU A 65 -19.20 17.39 25.78
C LEU A 65 -18.27 18.58 26.04
N PRO A 66 -17.71 19.21 24.98
CA PRO A 66 -16.75 20.29 25.12
C PRO A 66 -17.33 21.40 26.01
N PRO A 67 -16.51 22.04 26.87
CA PRO A 67 -17.00 23.09 27.75
C PRO A 67 -17.64 24.20 26.92
N ARG A 68 -18.87 24.55 27.29
CA ARG A 68 -19.64 25.65 26.71
C ARG A 68 -18.97 26.98 27.05
N SER A 69 -17.89 27.31 26.35
CA SER A 69 -17.44 28.67 26.19
C SER A 69 -18.41 29.36 25.23
N GLN A 70 -19.11 30.37 25.72
CA GLN A 70 -19.87 31.29 24.90
C GLN A 70 -18.91 32.04 23.97
N ILE A 71 -18.62 31.48 22.80
CA ILE A 71 -17.97 32.18 21.69
C ILE A 71 -18.65 31.73 20.40
N GLY A 72 -19.42 32.66 19.81
CA GLY A 72 -19.73 32.75 18.39
C GLY A 72 -20.34 31.51 17.71
N ILE A 73 -21.65 31.50 17.59
CA ILE A 73 -22.37 30.65 16.64
C ILE A 73 -21.93 31.06 15.21
N SER A 74 -21.00 30.31 14.62
CA SER A 74 -20.90 30.17 13.17
C SER A 74 -21.24 28.73 12.82
N SER A 75 -22.46 28.57 12.33
CA SER A 75 -23.10 27.35 11.82
C SER A 75 -22.22 26.59 10.82
N SER A 76 -21.54 25.53 11.28
CA SER A 76 -21.05 24.45 10.43
C SER A 76 -22.14 23.39 10.25
N LEU A 77 -23.23 23.79 9.61
CA LEU A 77 -24.11 22.88 8.87
C LEU A 77 -23.83 23.15 7.38
N GLY A 78 -22.71 22.62 6.89
CA GLY A 78 -22.48 22.42 5.46
C GLY A 78 -22.84 20.98 5.16
N SER A 79 -24.03 20.69 4.66
CA SER A 79 -24.28 20.66 3.22
C SER A 79 -23.12 19.97 2.50
N GLY A 80 -23.25 18.65 2.32
CA GLY A 80 -22.46 17.85 1.39
C GLY A 80 -22.76 18.19 -0.07
N GLY A 81 -22.81 19.47 -0.39
CA GLY A 81 -22.67 19.96 -1.75
C GLY A 81 -21.22 19.82 -2.13
N ARG A 82 -20.96 18.99 -3.15
CA ARG A 82 -19.68 19.00 -3.88
C ARG A 82 -19.24 20.45 -4.08
N PRO A 83 -17.98 20.83 -3.81
CA PRO A 83 -17.50 22.13 -4.23
C PRO A 83 -17.52 22.11 -5.76
N ALA A 84 -18.56 22.75 -6.32
CA ALA A 84 -18.56 23.16 -7.70
C ALA A 84 -17.35 24.09 -7.87
N ASP A 85 -16.36 23.57 -8.57
CA ASP A 85 -15.42 24.25 -9.44
C ASP A 85 -15.20 25.75 -9.17
N ASN A 86 -13.99 26.08 -8.69
CA ASN A 86 -13.29 27.30 -9.11
C ASN A 86 -14.03 28.64 -8.99
N ALA A 87 -14.82 28.88 -7.94
CA ALA A 87 -15.17 30.23 -7.55
C ALA A 87 -13.96 30.91 -6.86
N ALA A 88 -13.00 31.33 -7.69
CA ALA A 88 -11.89 32.24 -7.41
C ALA A 88 -11.62 32.52 -5.91
N GLN A 89 -10.85 31.65 -5.24
CA GLN A 89 -10.20 32.08 -4.01
C GLN A 89 -9.37 33.33 -4.34
N PRO A 90 -9.59 34.47 -3.66
CA PRO A 90 -8.85 35.69 -3.96
C PRO A 90 -7.37 35.39 -3.72
N ARG A 91 -6.57 35.48 -4.78
CA ARG A 91 -5.12 35.25 -4.73
C ARG A 91 -4.54 36.05 -3.57
N LYS A 92 -3.80 35.39 -2.68
CA LYS A 92 -3.11 36.05 -1.55
C LYS A 92 -2.28 37.22 -2.10
N ARG A 93 -2.61 38.45 -1.69
CA ARG A 93 -1.89 39.65 -2.16
C ARG A 93 -0.48 39.67 -1.54
N ARG A 94 0.50 40.13 -2.32
CA ARG A 94 1.91 40.26 -1.87
C ARG A 94 2.03 41.36 -0.81
N ARG A 95 3.03 41.23 0.06
CA ARG A 95 3.41 42.28 1.03
C ARG A 95 3.84 43.54 0.29
N LEU A 96 3.50 44.72 0.82
CA LEU A 96 4.15 45.97 0.43
C LEU A 96 5.53 46.06 1.11
N ALA A 97 6.44 46.87 0.56
CA ALA A 97 7.74 47.09 1.17
C ALA A 97 7.57 47.82 2.52
N GLY A 98 8.09 47.22 3.61
CA GLY A 98 7.99 47.77 4.97
C GLY A 98 6.71 47.41 5.75
N GLU A 99 5.90 46.47 5.25
CA GLU A 99 4.66 46.02 5.91
C GLU A 99 4.89 44.73 6.72
N ASP A 100 4.52 44.74 8.01
CA ASP A 100 4.54 43.56 8.88
C ASP A 100 3.38 42.59 8.58
N ASP A 101 3.48 41.34 9.03
CA ASP A 101 2.46 40.31 8.72
C ASP A 101 1.07 40.64 9.29
N THR A 102 1.02 41.30 10.45
CA THR A 102 -0.22 41.80 11.06
C THR A 102 -0.84 42.92 10.22
N ASP A 103 0.00 43.84 9.75
CA ASP A 103 -0.44 45.02 9.00
C ASP A 103 -0.97 44.61 7.62
N ARG A 104 -0.34 43.62 6.99
CA ARG A 104 -0.83 43.01 5.76
C ARG A 104 -2.23 42.43 5.93
N ASP A 105 -2.44 41.68 7.01
CA ASP A 105 -3.72 41.00 7.25
C ASP A 105 -4.83 42.01 7.62
N ILE A 106 -4.50 43.08 8.35
CA ILE A 106 -5.41 44.20 8.64
C ILE A 106 -5.84 44.91 7.34
N ARG A 107 -4.90 45.22 6.44
CA ARG A 107 -5.23 45.86 5.15
C ARG A 107 -6.13 44.97 4.29
N VAL A 108 -5.81 43.68 4.18
CA VAL A 108 -6.64 42.72 3.42
C VAL A 108 -8.05 42.59 4.03
N ALA A 109 -8.17 42.63 5.36
CA ALA A 109 -9.47 42.61 6.03
C ALA A 109 -10.29 43.88 5.75
N GLN A 110 -9.66 45.06 5.76
CA GLN A 110 -10.33 46.32 5.44
C GLN A 110 -10.79 46.39 3.99
N GLU A 111 -9.95 46.00 3.02
CA GLU A 111 -10.31 45.90 1.60
C GLU A 111 -11.55 45.00 1.41
N ARG A 112 -11.58 43.83 2.04
CA ARG A 112 -12.74 42.92 1.99
C ARG A 112 -14.00 43.51 2.61
N ALA A 113 -13.88 44.27 3.70
CA ALA A 113 -15.02 44.93 4.33
C ALA A 113 -15.61 46.02 3.43
N ILE A 114 -14.77 46.76 2.70
CA ILE A 114 -15.17 47.77 1.72
C ILE A 114 -15.86 47.11 0.53
N ASP A 115 -15.29 46.05 -0.02
CA ASP A 115 -15.88 45.30 -1.13
C ASP A 115 -17.26 44.73 -0.76
N ALA A 116 -17.41 44.23 0.47
CA ALA A 116 -18.68 43.74 0.98
C ALA A 116 -19.74 44.86 1.13
N ARG A 117 -19.34 46.08 1.51
CA ARG A 117 -20.23 47.25 1.54
C ARG A 117 -20.65 47.67 0.13
N ASN A 118 -19.70 47.78 -0.79
CA ASN A 118 -19.97 48.11 -2.19
C ASN A 118 -20.88 47.08 -2.87
N ALA A 119 -20.73 45.79 -2.56
CA ALA A 119 -21.62 44.75 -3.04
C ALA A 119 -23.06 44.91 -2.52
N ARG A 120 -23.23 45.30 -1.26
CA ARG A 120 -24.55 45.61 -0.67
C ARG A 120 -25.19 46.82 -1.33
N ASP A 121 -24.43 47.89 -1.56
CA ASP A 121 -24.93 49.10 -2.20
C ASP A 121 -25.34 48.84 -3.66
N ARG A 122 -24.58 48.02 -4.40
CA ARG A 122 -24.96 47.58 -5.75
C ARG A 122 -26.25 46.78 -5.79
N LEU A 123 -26.49 45.91 -4.81
CA LEU A 123 -27.75 45.17 -4.70
C LEU A 123 -28.93 46.07 -4.33
N ALA A 124 -28.68 47.18 -3.62
CA ALA A 124 -29.70 48.17 -3.26
C ALA A 124 -30.08 49.10 -4.44
N LEU A 125 -29.19 49.29 -5.41
CA LEU A 125 -29.37 50.20 -6.55
C LEU A 125 -30.01 49.54 -7.79
N VAL A 126 -30.28 48.24 -7.79
CA VAL A 126 -31.06 47.60 -8.87
C VAL A 126 -32.52 48.05 -8.73
N PRO A 127 -33.06 48.85 -9.68
CA PRO A 127 -34.46 49.25 -9.62
C PRO A 127 -35.32 47.99 -9.77
N ARG A 128 -36.27 47.79 -8.86
CA ARG A 128 -37.40 46.88 -9.07
C ARG A 128 -38.10 47.35 -10.34
N HIS A 129 -37.88 46.67 -11.46
CA HIS A 129 -38.50 46.96 -12.75
C HIS A 129 -40.01 46.64 -12.63
N GLY A 130 -40.77 47.58 -12.06
CA GLY A 130 -42.20 47.46 -11.78
C GLY A 130 -42.97 48.64 -12.37
N GLY A 131 -42.81 48.87 -13.66
CA GLY A 131 -43.51 49.97 -14.33
C GLY A 131 -43.23 50.02 -15.82
N LYS A 132 -43.91 49.18 -16.61
CA LYS A 132 -44.56 49.54 -17.88
C LYS A 132 -45.29 48.31 -18.45
N ASP A 133 -46.62 48.38 -18.43
CA ASP A 133 -47.59 47.80 -19.40
C ASP A 133 -47.25 46.43 -20.01
N THR A 134 -47.64 45.34 -19.34
CA THR A 134 -47.94 44.07 -20.00
C THR A 134 -49.27 43.57 -19.49
N GLU A 135 -50.28 43.53 -20.37
CA GLU A 135 -51.62 43.05 -20.08
C GLU A 135 -51.57 41.56 -19.66
N THR A 136 -51.47 41.31 -18.37
CA THR A 136 -51.72 39.99 -17.79
C THR A 136 -53.22 39.87 -17.51
N PRO A 137 -53.92 38.85 -18.04
CA PRO A 137 -55.33 38.66 -17.74
C PRO A 137 -55.49 38.47 -16.22
N LEU A 138 -56.25 39.36 -15.57
CA LEU A 138 -56.48 39.39 -14.12
C LEU A 138 -57.05 38.06 -13.57
N LEU A 139 -57.65 37.27 -14.46
CA LEU A 139 -58.27 35.99 -14.17
C LEU A 139 -57.47 34.85 -14.80
N ASP A 140 -57.17 33.83 -14.01
CA ASP A 140 -56.64 32.57 -14.49
C ASP A 140 -57.64 31.85 -15.40
N LYS A 141 -57.20 30.87 -16.18
CA LYS A 141 -58.09 30.04 -17.05
C LYS A 141 -59.19 29.31 -16.26
N THR A 142 -59.07 29.26 -14.94
CA THR A 142 -60.01 28.67 -13.98
C THR A 142 -60.90 29.70 -13.26
N GLY A 143 -60.78 31.00 -13.60
CA GLY A 143 -61.59 32.09 -13.02
C GLY A 143 -61.08 32.65 -11.68
N HIS A 144 -59.87 32.30 -11.23
CA HIS A 144 -59.28 32.84 -10.01
C HIS A 144 -58.49 34.13 -10.28
N ILE A 145 -58.59 35.10 -9.38
CA ILE A 145 -57.87 36.38 -9.51
C ILE A 145 -56.39 36.15 -9.19
N ASN A 146 -55.51 36.29 -10.18
CA ASN A 146 -54.06 36.17 -9.99
C ASN A 146 -53.45 37.59 -9.91
N LEU A 147 -53.09 38.01 -8.69
CA LEU A 147 -52.46 39.31 -8.42
C LEU A 147 -50.93 39.31 -8.61
N PHE A 148 -50.36 38.16 -8.96
CA PHE A 148 -48.94 38.00 -9.23
C PHE A 148 -48.78 37.67 -10.73
N PRO A 149 -47.76 38.21 -11.42
CA PRO A 149 -47.46 37.84 -12.79
C PRO A 149 -47.10 36.36 -12.83
N SER A 150 -48.07 35.52 -13.18
CA SER A 150 -47.78 34.16 -13.58
C SER A 150 -47.21 34.22 -14.98
N GLU A 151 -45.97 33.77 -15.14
CA GLU A 151 -45.42 33.42 -16.44
C GLU A 151 -46.31 32.28 -16.97
N ILE A 152 -47.33 32.61 -17.76
CA ILE A 152 -48.21 31.62 -18.36
C ILE A 152 -47.36 30.87 -19.39
N ASP A 153 -46.85 29.72 -18.96
CA ASP A 153 -46.18 28.72 -19.78
C ASP A 153 -47.15 28.14 -20.82
N ASP A 154 -47.48 28.91 -21.85
CA ASP A 154 -48.12 28.40 -23.07
C ASP A 154 -47.06 27.98 -24.11
N ARG A 155 -45.93 27.44 -23.65
CA ARG A 155 -45.15 26.52 -24.49
C ARG A 155 -45.83 25.17 -24.37
N ARG A 156 -46.67 24.83 -25.36
CA ARG A 156 -47.11 23.45 -25.61
C ARG A 156 -45.86 22.63 -25.95
N VAL A 157 -45.14 22.22 -24.92
CA VAL A 157 -44.07 21.24 -25.03
C VAL A 157 -44.78 19.93 -25.34
N GLU A 158 -44.52 19.40 -26.53
CA GLU A 158 -44.98 18.08 -26.92
C GLU A 158 -44.67 17.11 -25.78
N ARG A 159 -45.73 16.47 -25.28
CA ARG A 159 -45.70 15.65 -24.09
C ARG A 159 -44.87 14.40 -24.40
N ASN A 160 -43.56 14.50 -24.21
CA ASN A 160 -42.64 13.37 -24.36
C ASN A 160 -42.97 12.37 -23.26
N ALA A 161 -43.59 11.25 -23.64
CA ALA A 161 -43.95 10.17 -22.72
C ALA A 161 -42.73 9.70 -21.89
N GLU A 162 -41.54 9.76 -22.49
CA GLU A 162 -40.27 9.45 -21.85
C GLU A 162 -39.88 10.48 -20.77
N ALA A 163 -40.16 11.76 -20.99
CA ALA A 163 -39.87 12.82 -20.01
C ALA A 163 -40.81 12.75 -18.79
N GLU A 164 -42.07 12.36 -18.99
CA GLU A 164 -42.99 12.13 -17.88
C GLU A 164 -42.63 10.88 -17.07
N ALA A 165 -42.19 9.81 -17.73
CA ALA A 165 -41.69 8.61 -17.06
C ALA A 165 -40.46 8.93 -16.21
N GLU A 166 -39.48 9.66 -16.75
CA GLU A 166 -38.31 10.09 -15.99
C GLU A 166 -38.67 11.04 -14.83
N ALA A 167 -39.61 11.96 -15.03
CA ALA A 167 -40.06 12.87 -13.99
C ALA A 167 -40.80 12.12 -12.87
N ALA A 168 -41.61 11.12 -13.23
CA ALA A 168 -42.29 10.25 -12.27
C ALA A 168 -41.28 9.41 -11.48
N ASP A 169 -40.25 8.86 -12.12
CA ASP A 169 -39.19 8.12 -11.44
C ASP A 169 -38.35 9.02 -10.52
N LYS A 170 -38.06 10.25 -10.93
CA LYS A 170 -37.39 11.26 -10.08
C LYS A 170 -38.24 11.62 -8.87
N LYS A 171 -39.56 11.80 -9.05
CA LYS A 171 -40.50 12.05 -7.95
C LYS A 171 -40.58 10.87 -6.99
N LYS A 172 -40.72 9.64 -7.49
CA LYS A 172 -40.69 8.41 -6.67
C LYS A 172 -39.38 8.32 -5.87
N ARG A 173 -38.23 8.47 -6.53
CA ARG A 173 -36.92 8.47 -5.85
C ARG A 173 -36.80 9.54 -4.77
N TYR A 174 -37.34 10.74 -5.01
CA TYR A 174 -37.36 11.81 -4.02
C TYR A 174 -38.28 11.46 -2.86
N GLU A 175 -39.51 11.01 -3.12
CA GLU A 175 -40.45 10.56 -2.09
C GLU A 175 -39.86 9.40 -1.27
N ASP A 176 -39.13 8.48 -1.90
CA ASP A 176 -38.45 7.37 -1.23
C ASP A 176 -37.30 7.84 -0.33
N GLN A 177 -36.65 8.98 -0.64
CA GLN A 177 -35.64 9.59 0.22
C GLN A 177 -36.24 10.19 1.51
N TYR A 178 -37.47 10.70 1.45
CA TYR A 178 -38.09 11.40 2.58
C TYR A 178 -39.18 10.58 3.31
N THR A 179 -39.71 9.53 2.70
CA THR A 179 -40.77 8.69 3.27
C THR A 179 -40.26 7.29 3.59
N MET A 180 -40.33 6.91 4.87
CA MET A 180 -39.92 5.58 5.35
C MET A 180 -41.04 4.56 5.11
N ARG A 181 -41.29 4.19 3.84
CA ARG A 181 -42.24 3.12 3.50
C ARG A 181 -41.52 1.76 3.58
N PHE A 182 -42.15 0.75 4.17
CA PHE A 182 -41.56 -0.60 4.28
C PHE A 182 -41.21 -1.24 2.92
N ALA A 183 -41.91 -0.86 1.85
CA ALA A 183 -41.60 -1.27 0.48
C ALA A 183 -40.23 -0.76 -0.01
N ASN A 184 -39.74 0.35 0.53
CA ASN A 184 -38.47 0.97 0.14
C ASN A 184 -37.28 0.44 0.96
N ALA A 185 -37.55 -0.25 2.07
CA ALA A 185 -36.54 -0.75 3.00
C ALA A 185 -35.79 -1.99 2.48
N ALA A 186 -36.27 -2.62 1.40
CA ALA A 186 -35.61 -3.76 0.77
C ALA A 186 -34.27 -3.39 0.09
N GLY A 187 -33.92 -2.10 0.02
CA GLY A 187 -32.69 -1.67 -0.61
C GLY A 187 -32.86 -1.51 -2.12
N PHE A 188 -32.17 -0.51 -2.66
CA PHE A 188 -32.23 -0.14 -4.07
C PHE A 188 -31.87 -1.35 -4.94
N LYS A 189 -32.89 -1.97 -5.57
CA LYS A 189 -32.89 -3.15 -6.47
C LYS A 189 -33.24 -4.51 -5.87
N GLU A 190 -33.64 -4.64 -4.61
CA GLU A 190 -34.29 -5.88 -4.18
C GLU A 190 -35.78 -5.79 -4.46
N ASP A 191 -36.23 -6.57 -5.45
CA ASP A 191 -37.65 -6.67 -5.78
C ASP A 191 -38.46 -7.07 -4.54
N ILE A 192 -39.61 -6.45 -4.34
CA ILE A 192 -40.59 -6.70 -3.24
C ILE A 192 -41.14 -8.16 -3.23
N GLY A 193 -40.60 -9.05 -4.06
CA GLY A 193 -40.84 -10.49 -4.07
C GLY A 193 -39.60 -11.35 -3.78
N ARG A 194 -38.44 -10.77 -3.44
CA ARG A 194 -37.29 -11.58 -3.02
C ARG A 194 -37.63 -12.29 -1.72
N ARG A 195 -37.60 -13.60 -1.83
CA ARG A 195 -37.71 -14.54 -0.72
C ARG A 195 -36.74 -14.12 0.39
N PRO A 196 -37.23 -13.81 1.61
CA PRO A 196 -36.37 -13.41 2.71
C PRO A 196 -35.27 -14.45 2.95
N TRP A 197 -34.14 -14.01 3.52
CA TRP A 197 -32.91 -14.81 3.67
C TRP A 197 -33.09 -16.15 4.41
N TYR A 198 -34.19 -16.34 5.12
CA TYR A 198 -34.59 -17.60 5.77
C TYR A 198 -35.44 -18.54 4.89
N SER A 199 -35.83 -18.13 3.68
CA SER A 199 -36.64 -18.89 2.72
C SER A 199 -35.86 -19.37 1.49
N SER A 200 -34.53 -19.20 1.51
CA SER A 200 -33.55 -19.71 0.55
C SER A 200 -33.18 -21.19 0.80
N SER A 201 -34.08 -21.98 1.40
CA SER A 201 -33.79 -23.37 1.77
C SER A 201 -33.86 -24.38 0.62
N GLY A 202 -33.62 -23.99 -0.63
CA GLY A 202 -33.90 -24.89 -1.76
C GLY A 202 -33.09 -24.73 -3.04
N GLN A 203 -32.36 -23.64 -3.25
CA GLN A 203 -31.56 -23.48 -4.47
C GLN A 203 -30.17 -22.97 -4.08
N ASP A 204 -29.19 -23.82 -4.32
CA ASP A 204 -27.75 -23.60 -4.18
C ASP A 204 -27.23 -23.57 -2.73
N VAL A 205 -27.22 -24.76 -2.12
CA VAL A 205 -26.30 -25.12 -1.02
C VAL A 205 -24.86 -25.15 -1.57
N THR A 206 -24.38 -24.00 -2.02
CA THR A 206 -22.94 -23.74 -2.04
C THR A 206 -22.57 -23.37 -0.61
N ALA A 207 -21.58 -24.08 -0.05
CA ALA A 207 -21.24 -24.08 1.37
C ALA A 207 -21.34 -22.71 2.08
N PRO A 208 -21.74 -22.65 3.37
CA PRO A 208 -21.94 -21.43 4.17
C PRO A 208 -20.61 -20.73 4.55
N GLY A 209 -19.76 -20.49 3.56
CA GLY A 209 -18.46 -19.83 3.64
C GLY A 209 -17.94 -19.37 2.27
N SER A 210 -18.68 -19.58 1.18
CA SER A 210 -18.35 -19.00 -0.12
C SER A 210 -18.71 -17.51 -0.10
N MET A 211 -17.80 -16.70 0.41
CA MET A 211 -17.84 -15.26 0.17
C MET A 211 -17.88 -15.04 -1.34
N PRO A 212 -18.64 -14.03 -1.85
CA PRO A 212 -18.67 -13.76 -3.28
C PRO A 212 -17.24 -13.60 -3.78
N GLU A 213 -16.78 -14.51 -4.64
CA GLU A 213 -15.38 -14.54 -5.12
C GLU A 213 -15.02 -13.26 -5.89
N LYS A 214 -16.06 -12.60 -6.41
CA LYS A 214 -16.00 -11.34 -7.14
C LYS A 214 -15.95 -10.15 -6.19
N ASP A 215 -15.18 -9.14 -6.57
CA ASP A 215 -15.16 -7.84 -5.90
C ASP A 215 -16.49 -7.09 -6.10
N VAL A 216 -16.69 -5.94 -5.43
CA VAL A 216 -17.87 -5.06 -5.56
C VAL A 216 -18.15 -4.68 -7.03
N TRP A 217 -17.11 -4.69 -7.87
CA TRP A 217 -17.17 -4.43 -9.31
C TRP A 217 -17.27 -5.67 -10.22
N GLY A 218 -17.42 -6.87 -9.66
CA GLY A 218 -17.63 -8.10 -10.44
C GLY A 218 -16.35 -8.73 -11.03
N ASN A 219 -15.18 -8.15 -10.80
CA ASN A 219 -13.91 -8.74 -11.21
C ASN A 219 -13.42 -9.78 -10.20
N GLU A 220 -12.80 -10.86 -10.69
CA GLU A 220 -12.19 -11.87 -9.84
C GLU A 220 -10.74 -11.47 -9.53
N ASP A 221 -10.45 -11.24 -8.25
CA ASP A 221 -9.09 -11.05 -7.77
C ASP A 221 -8.37 -12.42 -7.69
N PRO A 222 -7.38 -12.73 -8.56
CA PRO A 222 -6.77 -14.06 -8.62
C PRO A 222 -6.06 -14.43 -7.30
N ARG A 223 -5.54 -13.44 -6.58
CA ARG A 223 -4.86 -13.62 -5.29
C ARG A 223 -5.78 -13.58 -4.07
N ARG A 224 -7.09 -13.37 -4.25
CA ARG A 224 -8.02 -13.31 -3.11
C ARG A 224 -8.11 -14.66 -2.39
N LYS A 225 -8.19 -15.75 -3.15
CA LYS A 225 -8.21 -17.13 -2.63
C LYS A 225 -6.95 -17.43 -1.82
N GLU A 226 -5.78 -17.01 -2.32
CA GLU A 226 -4.51 -17.15 -1.60
C GLU A 226 -4.49 -16.34 -0.29
N ARG A 227 -4.98 -15.10 -0.30
CA ARG A 227 -5.08 -14.27 0.92
C ARG A 227 -6.03 -14.86 1.95
N GLU A 228 -7.15 -15.41 1.53
CA GLU A 228 -8.13 -16.06 2.40
C GLU A 228 -7.56 -17.36 2.99
N GLN A 229 -6.89 -18.18 2.19
CA GLN A 229 -6.16 -19.35 2.68
C GLN A 229 -5.02 -18.98 3.63
N ALA A 230 -4.31 -17.87 3.37
CA ALA A 230 -3.28 -17.37 4.26
C ALA A 230 -3.88 -16.94 5.61
N ARG A 231 -5.02 -16.23 5.62
CA ARG A 231 -5.75 -15.85 6.84
C ARG A 231 -6.28 -17.07 7.60
N LEU A 232 -6.85 -18.05 6.89
CA LEU A 232 -7.33 -19.29 7.48
C LEU A 232 -6.17 -20.08 8.09
N SER A 233 -5.05 -20.21 7.37
CA SER A 233 -3.88 -20.93 7.85
C SER A 233 -3.05 -20.18 8.88
N SER A 234 -3.15 -18.85 8.97
CA SER A 234 -2.52 -18.06 10.05
C SER A 234 -3.31 -18.15 11.34
N ASN A 235 -4.65 -18.21 11.23
CA ASN A 235 -5.54 -18.26 12.39
C ASN A 235 -5.79 -19.70 12.88
N ASP A 236 -5.36 -20.72 12.14
CA ASP A 236 -5.45 -22.13 12.54
C ASP A 236 -4.22 -22.58 13.35
N PRO A 237 -4.38 -22.96 14.64
CA PRO A 237 -3.27 -23.47 15.46
C PRO A 237 -2.69 -24.79 14.93
N LEU A 238 -3.49 -25.62 14.25
CA LEU A 238 -3.02 -26.87 13.65
C LEU A 238 -2.07 -26.59 12.48
N ALA A 239 -2.37 -25.59 11.66
CA ALA A 239 -1.50 -25.15 10.58
C ALA A 239 -0.17 -24.61 11.11
N ALA A 240 -0.17 -23.87 12.24
CA ALA A 240 1.06 -23.42 12.90
C ALA A 240 1.92 -24.60 13.38
N MET A 241 1.32 -25.60 14.02
CA MET A 241 2.03 -26.82 14.44
C MET A 241 2.59 -27.60 13.24
N LYS A 242 1.83 -27.73 12.15
CA LYS A 242 2.29 -28.40 10.92
C LYS A 242 3.49 -27.68 10.31
N ARG A 243 3.52 -26.35 10.29
CA ARG A 243 4.68 -25.57 9.83
C ARG A 243 5.91 -25.81 10.71
N GLY A 244 5.73 -25.84 12.03
CA GLY A 244 6.82 -26.17 12.97
C GLY A 244 7.40 -27.58 12.73
N VAL A 245 6.54 -28.59 12.56
CA VAL A 245 6.98 -29.96 12.25
C VAL A 245 7.69 -30.04 10.89
N GLN A 246 7.23 -29.30 9.88
CA GLN A 246 7.90 -29.23 8.58
C GLN A 246 9.29 -28.60 8.67
N GLN A 247 9.44 -27.53 9.45
CA GLN A 247 10.75 -26.90 9.69
C GLN A 247 11.72 -27.89 10.37
N LEU A 248 11.27 -28.62 11.39
CA LEU A 248 12.09 -29.65 12.04
C LEU A 248 12.54 -30.72 11.05
N LYS A 249 11.61 -31.25 10.23
CA LYS A 249 11.94 -32.21 9.18
C LYS A 249 12.93 -31.67 8.15
N ALA A 250 12.79 -30.40 7.75
CA ALA A 250 13.73 -29.76 6.84
C ALA A 250 15.14 -29.70 7.45
N THR A 251 15.26 -29.26 8.70
CA THR A 251 16.56 -29.22 9.40
C THR A 251 17.18 -30.61 9.60
N GLU A 252 16.37 -31.65 9.85
CA GLU A 252 16.84 -33.03 9.94
C GLU A 252 17.36 -33.52 8.58
N GLN A 253 16.67 -33.20 7.49
CA GLN A 253 17.13 -33.54 6.14
C GLN A 253 18.42 -32.81 5.79
N GLU A 254 18.54 -31.53 6.14
CA GLU A 254 19.78 -30.75 5.95
C GLU A 254 20.94 -31.35 6.75
N ARG A 255 20.72 -31.68 8.03
CA ARG A 255 21.73 -32.38 8.85
C ARG A 255 22.13 -33.73 8.27
N LYS A 256 21.16 -34.48 7.73
CA LYS A 256 21.43 -35.77 7.09
C LYS A 256 22.28 -35.60 5.83
N ARG A 257 21.94 -34.64 4.96
CA ARG A 257 22.71 -34.31 3.75
C ARG A 257 24.12 -33.86 4.11
N TRP A 258 24.26 -32.98 5.10
CA TRP A 258 25.57 -32.54 5.59
C TRP A 258 26.41 -33.70 6.14
N ASN A 259 25.80 -34.62 6.90
CA ASN A 259 26.48 -35.82 7.38
C ASN A 259 26.90 -36.76 6.24
N GLU A 260 26.06 -36.89 5.21
CA GLU A 260 26.35 -37.69 4.02
C GLU A 260 27.52 -37.08 3.22
N GLU A 261 27.53 -35.76 3.03
CA GLU A 261 28.63 -35.01 2.42
C GLU A 261 29.92 -35.18 3.23
N LYS A 262 29.88 -34.99 4.55
CA LYS A 262 31.06 -35.19 5.41
C LYS A 262 31.57 -36.62 5.39
N ARG A 263 30.67 -37.61 5.35
CA ARG A 263 31.06 -39.03 5.18
C ARG A 263 31.66 -39.29 3.80
N ALA A 264 31.15 -38.67 2.76
CA ALA A 264 31.70 -38.78 1.41
C ALA A 264 33.09 -38.14 1.32
N GLU A 265 33.29 -36.95 1.91
CA GLU A 265 34.60 -36.28 2.04
C GLU A 265 35.61 -37.15 2.78
N LEU A 266 35.25 -37.70 3.95
CA LEU A 266 36.13 -38.57 4.72
C LEU A 266 36.49 -39.85 3.95
N LYS A 267 35.53 -40.46 3.25
CA LYS A 267 35.80 -41.63 2.39
C LYS A 267 36.71 -41.29 1.23
N ALA A 268 36.56 -40.10 0.64
CA ALA A 268 37.44 -39.64 -0.44
C ALA A 268 38.88 -39.46 0.07
N LEU A 269 39.05 -38.87 1.26
CA LEU A 269 40.36 -38.73 1.91
C LEU A 269 40.99 -40.09 2.27
N ASP A 270 40.22 -41.02 2.86
CA ASP A 270 40.71 -42.39 3.16
C ASP A 270 41.09 -43.13 1.86
N ALA A 271 40.31 -43.00 0.80
CA ALA A 271 40.65 -43.56 -0.51
C ALA A 271 41.95 -42.97 -1.05
N GLU A 272 42.12 -41.65 -0.99
CA GLU A 272 43.35 -40.97 -1.43
C GLU A 272 44.57 -41.40 -0.59
N GLU A 273 44.42 -41.51 0.73
CA GLU A 273 45.47 -42.02 1.62
C GLU A 273 45.83 -43.48 1.30
N ARG A 274 44.84 -44.34 1.02
CA ARG A 274 45.06 -45.71 0.55
C ARG A 274 45.79 -45.75 -0.80
N HIS A 275 45.45 -44.86 -1.72
CA HIS A 275 46.17 -44.73 -2.99
C HIS A 275 47.62 -44.28 -2.78
N ARG A 276 47.86 -43.28 -1.93
CA ARG A 276 49.21 -42.79 -1.58
C ARG A 276 50.04 -43.87 -0.85
N SER A 277 49.45 -44.59 0.08
CA SER A 277 50.14 -45.66 0.83
C SER A 277 50.48 -46.86 -0.06
N ARG A 278 49.58 -47.25 -0.97
CA ARG A 278 49.87 -48.26 -2.01
C ARG A 278 50.99 -47.80 -2.94
N HIS A 279 50.99 -46.54 -3.36
CA HIS A 279 52.07 -45.97 -4.19
C HIS A 279 53.41 -46.03 -3.45
N ARG A 280 53.47 -45.54 -2.20
CA ARG A 280 54.66 -45.63 -1.35
C ARG A 280 55.14 -47.07 -1.12
N ARG A 281 54.24 -48.05 -0.99
CA ARG A 281 54.62 -49.47 -0.89
C ARG A 281 55.23 -49.98 -2.19
N ARG A 282 54.66 -49.60 -3.34
CA ARG A 282 55.17 -49.99 -4.66
C ARG A 282 56.53 -49.36 -4.96
N ASP A 283 56.75 -48.11 -4.57
CA ASP A 283 58.04 -47.43 -4.72
C ASP A 283 59.12 -48.07 -3.83
N ARG A 284 58.78 -48.46 -2.59
CA ARG A 284 59.68 -49.22 -1.72
C ARG A 284 60.01 -50.60 -2.29
N ALA A 285 59.01 -51.36 -2.75
CA ALA A 285 59.24 -52.67 -3.36
C ALA A 285 60.12 -52.58 -4.62
N ARG A 286 59.94 -51.54 -5.44
CA ARG A 286 60.80 -51.27 -6.62
C ARG A 286 62.23 -50.88 -6.24
N SER A 287 62.40 -50.17 -5.12
CA SER A 287 63.72 -49.84 -4.57
C SER A 287 64.44 -51.06 -4.00
N GLU A 288 63.72 -52.00 -3.38
CA GLU A 288 64.27 -53.25 -2.85
C GLU A 288 64.71 -54.18 -4.00
N GLU A 289 63.90 -54.32 -5.06
CA GLU A 289 64.27 -55.07 -6.27
C GLU A 289 65.48 -54.46 -7.01
N SER A 290 65.65 -53.12 -6.94
CA SER A 290 66.80 -52.42 -7.53
C SER A 290 68.10 -52.60 -6.74
N LEU A 291 68.04 -53.02 -5.46
CA LEU A 291 69.21 -53.34 -4.64
C LEU A 291 69.54 -54.83 -4.66
N GLU A 292 68.55 -55.70 -4.93
CA GLU A 292 68.71 -57.16 -5.03
C GLU A 292 69.45 -57.61 -6.31
N GLY A 293 69.64 -56.70 -7.28
CA GLY A 293 70.45 -56.91 -8.48
C GLY A 293 71.95 -56.56 -8.35
N PHE A 294 72.38 -55.95 -7.24
CA PHE A 294 73.78 -55.57 -7.01
C PHE A 294 74.49 -56.64 -6.17
N SER A 295 74.78 -57.80 -6.77
CA SER A 295 75.70 -58.78 -6.18
C SER A 295 77.13 -58.39 -6.50
N LEU A 296 77.99 -58.21 -5.48
CA LEU A 296 79.41 -57.80 -5.61
C LEU A 296 80.33 -58.84 -6.30
N ASP A 297 79.77 -59.92 -6.85
CA ASP A 297 80.50 -61.08 -7.40
C ASP A 297 80.23 -61.36 -8.89
N LYS A 298 79.56 -60.47 -9.64
CA LYS A 298 79.31 -60.69 -11.08
C LYS A 298 80.17 -59.78 -11.95
N THR A 299 81.23 -60.38 -12.47
CA THR A 299 82.16 -59.82 -13.46
C THR A 299 81.42 -59.31 -14.70
N ALA A 300 81.80 -58.10 -15.13
CA ALA A 300 81.25 -57.41 -16.29
C ALA A 300 81.35 -58.24 -17.58
N VAL A 301 80.21 -58.63 -18.15
CA VAL A 301 80.13 -59.12 -19.54
C VAL A 301 78.84 -58.62 -20.21
N ASN A 302 79.04 -57.92 -21.34
CA ASN A 302 78.15 -57.65 -22.46
C ASN A 302 76.84 -56.87 -22.27
N ARG A 303 76.90 -55.59 -22.69
CA ARG A 303 75.77 -54.86 -23.27
C ARG A 303 75.64 -55.24 -24.75
N SER A 304 74.53 -55.86 -25.13
CA SER A 304 74.10 -55.94 -26.53
C SER A 304 72.63 -55.55 -26.68
N ALA A 305 72.44 -54.65 -27.64
CA ALA A 305 71.23 -54.04 -28.17
C ALA A 305 70.04 -54.97 -28.46
N SER A 306 68.84 -54.44 -28.18
CA SER A 306 67.60 -54.54 -28.97
C SER A 306 66.59 -53.58 -28.31
N GLY A 307 65.75 -52.75 -28.93
CA GLY A 307 65.23 -52.66 -30.29
C GLY A 307 63.76 -52.26 -30.17
N ARG A 308 63.31 -51.31 -31.02
CA ARG A 308 61.91 -50.93 -31.35
C ARG A 308 61.18 -49.86 -30.51
N GLU A 309 61.34 -48.63 -30.97
CA GLU A 309 60.37 -47.78 -31.67
C GLU A 309 58.85 -48.07 -31.62
N SER A 310 58.10 -46.94 -31.66
CA SER A 310 56.67 -46.72 -31.93
C SER A 310 55.70 -46.68 -30.73
N ARG A 311 55.41 -45.47 -30.23
CA ARG A 311 54.05 -45.04 -29.87
C ARG A 311 53.84 -43.56 -30.21
N SER A 312 52.81 -43.37 -31.03
CA SER A 312 52.22 -42.12 -31.49
C SER A 312 51.74 -41.22 -30.35
N PHE A 313 51.99 -39.92 -30.51
CA PHE A 313 51.39 -38.87 -29.71
C PHE A 313 49.94 -38.62 -30.17
N PRO A 314 48.95 -38.54 -29.27
CA PRO A 314 47.79 -37.69 -29.50
C PRO A 314 48.03 -36.32 -28.86
N SER A 315 47.95 -35.30 -29.70
CA SER A 315 47.82 -33.89 -29.34
C SER A 315 46.59 -33.70 -28.44
N THR A 316 46.80 -33.44 -27.16
CA THR A 316 45.75 -32.95 -26.25
C THR A 316 45.51 -31.46 -26.52
N ALA A 317 44.34 -31.18 -27.11
CA ALA A 317 43.76 -29.84 -27.16
C ALA A 317 43.61 -29.29 -25.73
N ALA A 318 44.07 -28.06 -25.54
CA ALA A 318 43.84 -27.28 -24.34
C ALA A 318 42.36 -26.87 -24.28
N SER A 319 41.58 -27.49 -23.41
CA SER A 319 40.30 -26.96 -22.95
C SER A 319 40.55 -26.07 -21.73
N LEU A 320 40.64 -24.77 -21.97
CA LEU A 320 40.42 -23.74 -20.96
C LEU A 320 38.95 -23.83 -20.53
N LEU A 321 38.68 -24.50 -19.41
CA LEU A 321 37.46 -24.28 -18.63
C LEU A 321 37.78 -23.25 -17.54
N GLU A 322 37.25 -22.05 -17.73
CA GLU A 322 37.14 -21.02 -16.71
C GLU A 322 36.24 -21.51 -15.56
N PRO A 323 36.65 -21.41 -14.29
CA PRO A 323 35.70 -21.40 -13.19
C PRO A 323 35.14 -19.98 -13.01
N LEU A 324 33.86 -19.82 -13.30
CA LEU A 324 33.03 -18.69 -12.87
C LEU A 324 33.06 -18.59 -11.34
N THR A 325 33.95 -17.76 -10.80
CA THR A 325 33.82 -17.25 -9.43
C THR A 325 32.84 -16.07 -9.45
N SER A 326 31.57 -16.36 -9.19
CA SER A 326 30.56 -15.37 -8.82
C SER A 326 30.85 -14.85 -7.42
N TYR A 327 31.69 -13.83 -7.33
CA TYR A 327 31.86 -13.05 -6.11
C TYR A 327 30.62 -12.16 -5.92
N TRP A 328 29.70 -12.61 -5.07
CA TRP A 328 28.74 -11.74 -4.42
C TRP A 328 29.52 -10.76 -3.55
N LYS A 329 29.49 -9.47 -3.91
CA LYS A 329 29.91 -8.40 -3.01
C LYS A 329 28.73 -7.45 -2.83
N ASN A 330 28.11 -7.60 -1.66
CA ASN A 330 27.20 -6.64 -1.08
C ASN A 330 27.88 -5.27 -0.96
N SER A 331 27.23 -4.24 -1.47
CA SER A 331 27.18 -2.89 -0.91
C SER A 331 25.96 -2.17 -1.46
#